data_AF-A0A1F8B5N8-F1
#
_entry.id   AF-A0A1F8B5N8-F1
#
_cell.length_a   1.000
_cell.length_b   1.000
_cell.length_c   1.000
_cell.angle_alpha   90.00
_cell.angle_beta   90.00
_cell.angle_gamma   90.00
#
_symmetry.space_group_name_H-M   'P 1'
#
loop_
_entity.id
_entity.type
_entity.pdbx_description
1 polymer ?
#
loop_
_entity_poly.entity_id
_entity_poly.type
_entity_poly.pdbx_seq_one_letter_code
_entity_poly.pdbx_strand_id
1 'polypeptide(L)'
;MLRKKRALALFIFFLSGFFLLKVGVIYSQDTKPSSQVDTSRLDKAYEDYSQQFEEYQTAHSDYVVKKAQYLRFKTLTSKSDAYDATLLMLQKRDDVVVSYIRILKTKLDVVIGITSLRREALQIRLDDEIGWFLDHKNKLSSAGTLEDLVVDSNDAKVRFDSGGPLFYESMANMSFGRVVDFQERLTDLFSSIKDKVEDIKSEQREDYILSERKLQNIDRWILESDNRIQRGVEKQTKGETDMLTFISTEMSGALGDYNTTLTSLTEAQIYYKEAGAFLREVIREIKIAEE
;
A
#
# COMPACT_ATOMS: atom_id res chain seq x y z
N MET A 1 20.13 16.93 28.48
CA MET A 1 20.16 15.47 28.24
C MET A 1 18.77 14.78 28.20
N LEU A 2 17.65 15.46 28.49
CA LEU A 2 16.30 14.86 28.46
C LEU A 2 15.53 14.95 27.13
N ARG A 3 16.04 15.68 26.12
CA ARG A 3 15.33 15.84 24.83
C ARG A 3 15.59 14.73 23.80
N LYS A 4 16.73 14.01 23.88
CA LYS A 4 17.06 12.93 22.93
C LYS A 4 16.46 11.56 23.29
N LYS A 5 15.97 11.37 24.53
CA LYS A 5 15.35 10.11 24.98
C LYS A 5 13.86 9.99 24.63
N ARG A 6 13.21 11.07 24.14
CA ARG A 6 11.82 11.03 23.67
C ARG A 6 11.67 10.64 22.20
N ALA A 7 12.74 10.77 21.39
CA ALA A 7 12.71 10.38 19.98
C ALA A 7 12.78 8.85 19.77
N LEU A 8 13.37 8.10 20.73
CA LEU A 8 13.50 6.65 20.63
C LEU A 8 12.26 5.89 21.16
N ALA A 9 11.40 6.56 21.94
CA ALA A 9 10.19 5.96 22.50
C ALA A 9 8.91 6.25 21.68
N LEU A 10 9.01 7.05 20.61
CA LEU A 10 7.88 7.37 19.73
C LEU A 10 7.85 6.54 18.43
N PHE A 11 8.88 5.72 18.19
CA PHE A 11 8.91 4.84 17.01
C PHE A 11 8.20 3.49 17.23
N ILE A 12 7.89 3.14 18.49
CA ILE A 12 7.30 1.85 18.87
C ILE A 12 5.76 1.92 19.06
N PHE A 13 5.16 3.11 18.97
CA PHE A 13 3.71 3.29 19.25
C PHE A 13 2.83 3.57 18.01
N PHE A 14 3.39 3.53 16.80
CA PHE A 14 2.62 3.85 15.57
C PHE A 14 2.40 2.67 14.61
N LEU A 15 2.73 1.44 15.03
CA LEU A 15 2.34 0.22 14.31
C LEU A 15 1.05 -0.44 14.87
N SER A 16 0.48 0.10 15.94
CA SER A 16 -0.72 -0.43 16.59
C SER A 16 -1.82 0.62 16.61
N GLY A 17 -2.51 0.82 15.49
CA GLY A 17 -3.65 1.73 15.48
C GLY A 17 -4.35 1.78 14.14
N PHE A 18 -5.55 1.20 14.13
CA PHE A 18 -6.61 1.41 13.13
C PHE A 18 -6.52 0.61 11.81
N PHE A 19 -7.07 -0.60 11.83
CA PHE A 19 -8.19 -1.02 10.95
C PHE A 19 -8.71 -2.40 11.38
N LEU A 20 -9.46 -2.45 12.49
CA LEU A 20 -10.40 -3.55 12.76
C LEU A 20 -11.79 -3.08 12.34
N LEU A 21 -12.12 -3.25 11.06
CA LEU A 21 -13.50 -3.31 10.62
C LEU A 21 -13.73 -4.72 10.08
N LYS A 22 -14.29 -5.59 10.93
CA LYS A 22 -14.94 -6.82 10.46
C LYS A 22 -16.16 -6.41 9.64
N VAL A 23 -15.99 -6.30 8.34
CA VAL A 23 -17.12 -6.24 7.41
C VAL A 23 -17.72 -7.64 7.40
N GLY A 24 -18.95 -7.77 7.91
CA GLY A 24 -19.72 -9.00 7.80
C GLY A 24 -19.89 -9.36 6.33
N VAL A 25 -19.50 -10.59 5.97
CA VAL A 25 -19.68 -11.13 4.63
C VAL A 25 -21.17 -11.36 4.40
N ILE A 26 -21.77 -10.55 3.53
CA ILE A 26 -23.09 -10.85 2.95
C ILE A 26 -22.81 -11.60 1.66
N TYR A 27 -23.21 -12.87 1.60
CA TYR A 27 -23.12 -13.68 0.39
C TYR A 27 -24.22 -13.25 -0.59
N SER A 28 -23.84 -12.69 -1.73
CA SER A 28 -24.68 -12.63 -2.93
C SER A 28 -24.02 -13.54 -3.97
N GLN A 29 -24.70 -14.63 -4.30
CA GLN A 29 -24.26 -15.53 -5.37
C GLN A 29 -24.60 -14.88 -6.72
N ASP A 30 -23.57 -14.54 -7.50
CA ASP A 30 -23.69 -14.50 -8.95
C ASP A 30 -22.38 -15.00 -9.57
N THR A 31 -22.54 -16.06 -10.36
CA THR A 31 -21.47 -16.79 -11.04
C THR A 31 -20.95 -16.00 -12.24
N LYS A 32 -19.81 -15.36 -12.06
CA LYS A 32 -18.77 -15.19 -13.09
C LYS A 32 -17.46 -15.68 -12.49
N PRO A 33 -16.51 -16.25 -13.26
CA PRO A 33 -15.21 -16.62 -12.73
C PRO A 33 -14.45 -15.32 -12.41
N SER A 34 -14.72 -14.76 -11.24
CA SER A 34 -13.81 -13.86 -10.57
C SER A 34 -12.55 -14.69 -10.35
N SER A 35 -11.47 -14.28 -11.00
CA SER A 35 -10.11 -14.64 -10.62
C SER A 35 -10.03 -14.53 -9.10
N GLN A 36 -10.10 -15.68 -8.42
CA GLN A 36 -9.81 -15.75 -6.99
C GLN A 36 -8.40 -15.20 -6.87
N VAL A 37 -8.30 -13.97 -6.35
CA VAL A 37 -7.02 -13.42 -5.94
C VAL A 37 -6.43 -14.46 -5.00
N ASP A 38 -5.26 -15.00 -5.35
CA ASP A 38 -4.56 -16.00 -4.56
C ASP A 38 -4.07 -15.35 -3.26
N THR A 39 -5.00 -15.17 -2.32
CA THR A 39 -4.73 -14.61 -1.00
C THR A 39 -3.80 -15.51 -0.21
N SER A 40 -3.76 -16.81 -0.51
CA SER A 40 -2.90 -17.77 0.17
C SER A 40 -1.42 -17.43 0.01
N ARG A 41 -0.98 -16.98 -1.18
CA ARG A 41 0.40 -16.51 -1.39
C ARG A 41 0.72 -15.27 -0.55
N LEU A 42 -0.22 -14.33 -0.43
CA LEU A 42 -0.04 -13.12 0.35
C LEU A 42 -0.01 -13.43 1.85
N ASP A 43 -0.94 -14.25 2.33
CA ASP A 43 -1.02 -14.69 3.73
C ASP A 43 0.28 -15.38 4.14
N LYS A 44 0.81 -16.28 3.31
CA LYS A 44 2.10 -16.92 3.53
C LYS A 44 3.26 -15.91 3.60
N ALA A 45 3.32 -14.94 2.69
CA ALA A 45 4.37 -13.92 2.71
C ALA A 45 4.32 -13.06 4.00
N TYR A 46 3.12 -12.83 4.53
CA TYR A 46 2.93 -12.16 5.82
C TYR A 46 3.37 -13.01 7.00
N GLU A 47 3.00 -14.29 7.04
CA GLU A 47 3.44 -15.24 8.07
C GLU A 47 4.97 -15.34 8.09
N ASP A 48 5.60 -15.48 6.93
CA ASP A 48 7.05 -15.54 6.78
C ASP A 48 7.72 -14.29 7.38
N TYR A 49 7.21 -13.09 7.06
CA TYR A 49 7.72 -11.83 7.62
C TYR A 49 7.54 -11.75 9.14
N SER A 50 6.36 -12.10 9.66
CA SER A 50 6.09 -12.10 11.09
C SER A 50 7.06 -13.02 11.83
N GLN A 51 7.30 -14.22 11.29
CA GLN A 51 8.30 -15.13 11.83
C GLN A 51 9.71 -14.52 11.79
N GLN A 52 10.15 -13.98 10.66
CA GLN A 52 11.49 -13.36 10.56
C GLN A 52 11.66 -12.20 11.54
N PHE A 53 10.59 -11.41 11.76
CA PHE A 53 10.60 -10.31 12.71
C PHE A 53 10.74 -10.79 14.15
N GLU A 54 10.06 -11.88 14.54
CA GLU A 54 10.21 -12.49 15.87
C GLU A 54 11.63 -13.04 16.10
N GLU A 55 12.19 -13.71 15.08
CA GLU A 55 13.57 -14.21 15.13
C GLU A 55 14.58 -13.06 15.28
N TYR A 56 14.38 -11.95 14.56
CA TYR A 56 15.19 -10.75 14.71
C TYR A 56 15.07 -10.14 16.11
N GLN A 57 13.86 -10.02 16.65
CA GLN A 57 13.64 -9.46 17.99
C GLN A 57 14.38 -10.27 19.07
N THR A 58 14.37 -11.59 18.94
CA THR A 58 15.12 -12.50 19.81
C THR A 58 16.62 -12.27 19.69
N ALA A 59 17.16 -12.27 18.46
CA ALA A 59 18.58 -12.03 18.20
C ALA A 59 19.05 -10.64 18.66
N HIS A 60 18.22 -9.61 18.47
CA HIS A 60 18.50 -8.26 18.92
C HIS A 60 18.55 -8.14 20.44
N SER A 61 17.64 -8.82 21.15
CA SER A 61 17.66 -8.86 22.62
C SER A 61 18.96 -9.48 23.15
N ASP A 62 19.39 -10.60 22.56
CA ASP A 62 20.66 -11.24 22.95
C ASP A 62 21.87 -10.35 22.65
N TYR A 63 21.94 -9.74 21.46
CA TYR A 63 22.96 -8.75 21.11
C TYR A 63 23.06 -7.62 22.14
N VAL A 64 21.94 -7.05 22.57
CA VAL A 64 21.93 -5.97 23.57
C VAL A 64 22.58 -6.41 24.88
N VAL A 65 22.28 -7.63 25.34
CA VAL A 65 22.86 -8.21 26.55
C VAL A 65 24.35 -8.46 26.38
N LYS A 66 24.76 -9.15 25.31
CA LYS A 66 26.16 -9.50 25.05
C LYS A 66 27.04 -8.28 24.83
N LYS A 67 26.55 -7.28 24.11
CA LYS A 67 27.21 -5.98 23.95
C LYS A 67 27.44 -5.30 25.31
N ALA A 68 26.43 -5.26 26.18
CA ALA A 68 26.57 -4.66 27.50
C ALA A 68 27.61 -5.39 28.36
N GLN A 69 27.64 -6.73 28.29
CA GLN A 69 28.65 -7.55 28.97
C GLN A 69 30.07 -7.27 28.45
N TYR A 70 30.25 -7.17 27.14
CA TYR A 70 31.54 -6.81 26.55
C TYR A 70 32.02 -5.44 27.02
N LEU A 71 31.15 -4.43 26.96
CA LEU A 71 31.49 -3.06 27.39
C LEU A 71 31.86 -2.98 28.88
N ARG A 72 31.30 -3.86 29.71
CA ARG A 72 31.59 -3.93 31.15
C ARG A 72 32.87 -4.69 31.46
N PHE A 73 33.03 -5.90 30.92
CA PHE A 73 34.10 -6.82 31.33
C PHE A 73 35.35 -6.74 30.46
N LYS A 74 35.19 -6.42 29.16
CA LYS A 74 36.30 -6.31 28.19
C LYS A 74 37.23 -7.52 28.15
N THR A 75 36.71 -8.72 28.39
CA THR A 75 37.48 -9.97 28.31
C THR A 75 37.42 -10.54 26.89
N LEU A 76 38.34 -11.45 26.56
CA LEU A 76 38.33 -12.12 25.26
C LEU A 76 37.03 -12.90 25.03
N THR A 77 36.53 -13.59 26.05
CA THR A 77 35.25 -14.31 26.00
C THR A 77 34.08 -13.37 25.76
N SER A 78 33.98 -12.25 26.51
CA SER A 78 32.87 -11.32 26.29
C SER A 78 32.94 -10.61 24.94
N LYS A 79 34.15 -10.43 24.38
CA LYS A 79 34.33 -9.95 23.00
C LYS A 79 33.80 -10.96 21.97
N SER A 80 34.14 -12.25 22.14
CA SER A 80 33.65 -13.33 21.26
C SER A 80 32.12 -13.42 21.30
N ASP A 81 31.54 -13.48 22.49
CA ASP A 81 30.08 -13.54 22.67
C ASP A 81 29.37 -12.34 22.02
N ALA A 82 29.94 -11.14 22.17
CA ALA A 82 29.37 -9.94 21.55
C ALA A 82 29.51 -9.96 20.03
N TYR A 83 30.59 -10.52 19.49
CA TYR A 83 30.76 -10.70 18.06
C TYR A 83 29.70 -11.65 17.48
N ASP A 84 29.57 -12.85 18.05
CA ASP A 84 28.61 -13.86 17.57
C ASP A 84 27.17 -13.35 17.61
N ALA A 85 26.78 -12.69 18.70
CA ALA A 85 25.44 -12.11 18.85
C ALA A 85 25.20 -10.92 17.90
N THR A 86 26.23 -10.11 17.62
CA THR A 86 26.12 -9.01 16.65
C THR A 86 25.94 -9.56 15.24
N LEU A 87 26.75 -10.56 14.85
CA LEU A 87 26.66 -11.22 13.54
C LEU A 87 25.26 -11.79 13.32
N LEU A 88 24.74 -12.57 14.27
CA LEU A 88 23.42 -13.16 14.18
C LEU A 88 22.31 -12.11 14.06
N MET A 89 22.38 -11.05 14.87
CA MET A 89 21.40 -9.96 14.84
C MET A 89 21.38 -9.25 13.48
N LEU A 90 22.55 -8.98 12.89
CA LEU A 90 22.65 -8.35 11.57
C LEU A 90 22.09 -9.25 10.46
N GLN A 91 22.40 -10.55 10.49
CA GLN A 91 21.84 -11.51 9.53
C GLN A 91 20.30 -11.56 9.61
N LYS A 92 19.75 -11.57 10.83
CA LYS A 92 18.29 -11.57 11.02
C LYS A 92 17.63 -10.25 10.65
N ARG A 93 18.32 -9.12 10.83
CA ARG A 93 17.83 -7.82 10.34
C ARG A 93 17.65 -7.85 8.82
N ASP A 94 18.63 -8.38 8.10
CA ASP A 94 18.57 -8.45 6.64
C ASP A 94 17.46 -9.42 6.17
N ASP A 95 17.23 -10.53 6.88
CA ASP A 95 16.10 -11.44 6.62
C ASP A 95 14.72 -10.75 6.77
N VAL A 96 14.57 -9.87 7.77
CA VAL A 96 13.36 -9.06 7.96
C VAL A 96 13.15 -8.10 6.79
N VAL A 97 14.21 -7.45 6.32
CA VAL A 97 14.11 -6.52 5.18
C VAL A 97 13.74 -7.28 3.90
N VAL A 98 14.38 -8.42 3.64
CA VAL A 98 14.07 -9.27 2.48
C VAL A 98 12.62 -9.74 2.51
N SER A 99 12.13 -10.22 3.66
CA SER A 99 10.73 -10.67 3.79
C SER A 99 9.73 -9.52 3.65
N TYR A 100 10.03 -8.33 4.15
CA TYR A 100 9.23 -7.12 3.92
C TYR A 100 9.12 -6.78 2.43
N ILE A 101 10.24 -6.77 1.70
CA ILE A 101 10.25 -6.48 0.26
C ILE A 101 9.46 -7.56 -0.51
N ARG A 102 9.55 -8.83 -0.12
CA ARG A 102 8.76 -9.92 -0.70
C ARG A 102 7.25 -9.75 -0.49
N ILE A 103 6.81 -9.21 0.65
CA ILE A 103 5.40 -8.83 0.85
C ILE A 103 5.01 -7.76 -0.17
N LEU A 104 5.80 -6.69 -0.30
CA LEU A 104 5.50 -5.62 -1.27
C LEU A 104 5.37 -6.19 -2.69
N LYS A 105 6.28 -7.08 -3.07
CA LYS A 105 6.29 -7.73 -4.38
C LYS A 105 5.04 -8.61 -4.60
N THR A 106 4.68 -9.42 -3.60
CA THR A 106 3.48 -10.27 -3.63
C THR A 106 2.20 -9.43 -3.67
N LYS A 107 2.17 -8.28 -2.99
CA LYS A 107 1.06 -7.33 -3.09
C LYS A 107 0.95 -6.71 -4.48
N LEU A 108 2.06 -6.34 -5.12
CA LEU A 108 2.05 -5.81 -6.49
C LEU A 108 1.49 -6.83 -7.50
N ASP A 109 1.75 -8.12 -7.30
CA ASP A 109 1.19 -9.20 -8.14
C ASP A 109 -0.34 -9.24 -8.13
N VAL A 110 -0.92 -9.06 -6.95
CA VAL A 110 -2.37 -9.24 -6.74
C VAL A 110 -3.18 -7.97 -6.94
N VAL A 111 -2.53 -6.78 -6.92
CA VAL A 111 -3.25 -5.52 -7.07
C VAL A 111 -3.72 -5.31 -8.52
N ILE A 112 -5.01 -5.01 -8.63
CA ILE A 112 -5.71 -4.63 -9.87
C ILE A 112 -5.50 -3.15 -10.21
N GLY A 113 -5.73 -2.80 -11.48
CA GLY A 113 -5.63 -1.43 -12.00
C GLY A 113 -4.21 -0.87 -12.12
N ILE A 114 -3.18 -1.70 -11.95
CA ILE A 114 -1.80 -1.36 -12.31
C ILE A 114 -1.47 -2.02 -13.65
N THR A 115 -0.91 -1.27 -14.59
CA THR A 115 -0.45 -1.81 -15.88
C THR A 115 0.68 -2.83 -15.69
N SER A 116 0.75 -3.83 -16.57
CA SER A 116 1.80 -4.87 -16.51
C SER A 116 3.20 -4.26 -16.54
N LEU A 117 3.43 -3.29 -17.44
CA LEU A 117 4.70 -2.58 -17.56
C LEU A 117 5.12 -1.90 -16.25
N ARG A 118 4.20 -1.19 -15.59
CA ARG A 118 4.50 -0.49 -14.33
C ARG A 118 4.77 -1.47 -13.19
N ARG A 119 4.02 -2.57 -13.15
CA ARG A 119 4.21 -3.66 -12.19
C ARG A 119 5.59 -4.31 -12.36
N GLU A 120 5.94 -4.72 -13.57
CA GLU A 120 7.22 -5.37 -13.89
C GLU A 120 8.41 -4.46 -13.55
N ALA A 121 8.33 -3.17 -13.89
CA ALA A 121 9.38 -2.21 -13.56
C ALA A 121 9.64 -2.09 -12.04
N LEU A 122 8.58 -2.05 -11.23
CA LEU A 122 8.71 -2.03 -9.77
C LEU A 122 9.25 -3.36 -9.23
N GLN A 123 8.79 -4.48 -9.78
CA GLN A 123 9.24 -5.81 -9.34
C GLN A 123 10.73 -6.05 -9.58
N ILE A 124 11.25 -5.63 -10.73
CA ILE A 124 12.68 -5.71 -11.04
C ILE A 124 13.50 -4.93 -10.01
N ARG A 125 13.11 -3.68 -9.73
CA ARG A 125 13.81 -2.85 -8.73
C ARG A 125 13.73 -3.43 -7.32
N LEU A 126 12.60 -4.03 -6.95
CA LEU A 126 12.46 -4.72 -5.66
C LEU A 126 13.31 -6.00 -5.60
N ASP A 127 13.46 -6.72 -6.70
CA ASP A 127 14.35 -7.89 -6.79
C ASP A 127 15.82 -7.50 -6.63
N ASP A 128 16.23 -6.38 -7.21
CA ASP A 128 17.59 -5.85 -7.02
C ASP A 128 17.87 -5.56 -5.54
N GLU A 129 16.91 -4.97 -4.81
CA GLU A 129 17.04 -4.76 -3.36
C GLU A 129 17.09 -6.08 -2.59
N ILE A 130 16.25 -7.06 -2.93
CA ILE A 130 16.31 -8.40 -2.31
C ILE A 130 17.69 -9.03 -2.53
N GLY A 131 18.20 -8.97 -3.76
CA GLY A 131 19.52 -9.48 -4.11
C GLY A 131 20.62 -8.85 -3.27
N TRP A 132 20.60 -7.52 -3.14
CA TRP A 132 21.58 -6.80 -2.33
C TRP A 132 21.57 -7.25 -0.86
N PHE A 133 20.40 -7.36 -0.22
CA PHE A 133 20.32 -7.76 1.19
C PHE A 133 20.70 -9.23 1.41
N LEU A 134 20.42 -10.12 0.45
CA LEU A 134 20.88 -11.51 0.51
C LEU A 134 22.40 -11.61 0.38
N ASP A 135 23.00 -10.85 -0.54
CA ASP A 135 24.45 -10.82 -0.72
C ASP A 135 25.16 -10.20 0.49
N HIS A 136 24.61 -9.10 1.01
CA HIS A 136 25.10 -8.46 2.23
C HIS A 136 25.09 -9.44 3.41
N LYS A 137 23.97 -10.15 3.63
CA LYS A 137 23.85 -11.18 4.66
C LYS A 137 24.93 -12.27 4.52
N ASN A 138 25.18 -12.75 3.30
CA ASN A 138 26.19 -13.77 3.04
C ASN A 138 27.61 -13.26 3.35
N LYS A 139 27.89 -11.99 3.02
CA LYS A 139 29.17 -11.32 3.28
C LYS A 139 29.45 -11.16 4.78
N LEU A 140 28.43 -10.96 5.63
CA LEU A 140 28.62 -10.74 7.07
C LEU A 140 29.47 -11.83 7.76
N SER A 141 29.37 -13.07 7.31
CA SER A 141 30.14 -14.19 7.88
C SER A 141 31.65 -14.09 7.61
N SER A 142 32.07 -13.22 6.68
CA SER A 142 33.48 -12.96 6.38
C SER A 142 34.11 -11.85 7.23
N ALA A 143 33.31 -11.15 8.05
CA ALA A 143 33.80 -10.10 8.93
C ALA A 143 34.78 -10.69 9.97
N GLY A 144 36.00 -10.14 10.06
CA GLY A 144 37.02 -10.66 10.99
C GLY A 144 36.92 -10.10 12.40
N THR A 145 36.24 -8.96 12.55
CA THR A 145 36.20 -8.19 13.79
C THR A 145 34.83 -7.57 14.07
N LEU A 146 34.64 -7.08 15.31
CA LEU A 146 33.45 -6.31 15.68
C LEU A 146 33.36 -4.99 14.91
N GLU A 147 34.51 -4.37 14.64
CA GLU A 147 34.61 -3.14 13.88
C GLU A 147 34.14 -3.33 12.44
N ASP A 148 34.48 -4.46 11.81
CA ASP A 148 34.00 -4.82 10.47
C ASP A 148 32.46 -4.95 10.45
N LEU A 149 31.87 -5.63 11.43
CA LEU A 149 30.41 -5.75 11.56
C LEU A 149 29.70 -4.40 11.74
N VAL A 150 30.36 -3.43 12.38
CA VAL A 150 29.82 -2.06 12.49
C VAL A 150 29.83 -1.35 11.15
N VAL A 151 30.87 -1.54 10.33
CA VAL A 151 30.94 -1.00 8.97
C VAL A 151 29.84 -1.62 8.11
N ASP A 152 29.73 -2.95 8.07
CA ASP A 152 28.68 -3.64 7.32
C ASP A 152 27.28 -3.24 7.80
N SER A 153 27.08 -3.07 9.11
CA SER A 153 25.81 -2.55 9.63
C SER A 153 25.47 -1.15 9.12
N ASN A 154 26.46 -0.27 8.94
CA ASN A 154 26.24 1.06 8.40
C ASN A 154 25.94 1.03 6.90
N ASP A 155 26.60 0.15 6.14
CA ASP A 155 26.34 -0.04 4.72
C ASP A 155 24.89 -0.45 4.48
N ALA A 156 24.39 -1.43 5.23
CA ALA A 156 22.98 -1.84 5.18
C ALA A 156 22.01 -0.73 5.58
N LYS A 157 22.37 0.13 6.54
CA LYS A 157 21.55 1.28 6.90
C LYS A 157 21.46 2.27 5.73
N VAL A 158 22.60 2.65 5.14
CA VAL A 158 22.65 3.55 3.98
C VAL A 158 21.86 2.98 2.82
N ARG A 159 21.99 1.67 2.56
CA ARG A 159 21.21 1.01 1.52
C ARG A 159 19.72 1.07 1.80
N PHE A 160 19.29 0.71 3.01
CA PHE A 160 17.88 0.74 3.39
C PHE A 160 17.28 2.15 3.25
N ASP A 161 18.02 3.18 3.68
CA ASP A 161 17.63 4.57 3.52
C ASP A 161 17.50 4.93 2.01
N SER A 162 18.43 4.48 1.16
CA SER A 162 18.33 4.70 -0.29
C SER A 162 17.18 3.92 -0.98
N GLY A 163 16.77 2.79 -0.43
CA GLY A 163 15.67 1.96 -0.94
C GLY A 163 14.28 2.43 -0.48
N GLY A 164 14.20 3.23 0.59
CA GLY A 164 12.96 3.76 1.14
C GLY A 164 11.98 4.36 0.10
N PRO A 165 12.44 5.24 -0.81
CA PRO A 165 11.59 5.81 -1.86
C PRO A 165 10.91 4.75 -2.74
N LEU A 166 11.62 3.68 -3.12
CA LEU A 166 11.05 2.57 -3.90
C LEU A 166 9.93 1.85 -3.12
N PHE A 167 10.08 1.67 -1.81
CA PHE A 167 9.06 1.02 -0.98
C PHE A 167 7.77 1.85 -0.95
N TYR A 168 7.90 3.16 -0.75
CA TYR A 168 6.77 4.09 -0.75
C TYR A 168 6.14 4.24 -2.14
N GLU A 169 6.96 4.31 -3.19
CA GLU A 169 6.50 4.31 -4.59
C GLU A 169 5.68 3.05 -4.89
N SER A 170 6.14 1.88 -4.44
CA SER A 170 5.42 0.62 -4.61
C SER A 170 4.05 0.65 -3.92
N MET A 171 3.97 1.14 -2.68
CA MET A 171 2.70 1.29 -1.96
C MET A 171 1.77 2.35 -2.59
N ALA A 172 2.33 3.43 -3.11
CA ALA A 172 1.57 4.47 -3.83
C ALA A 172 0.93 3.89 -5.09
N ASN A 173 1.69 3.13 -5.88
CA ASN A 173 1.18 2.44 -7.07
C ASN A 173 0.06 1.44 -6.73
N MET A 174 0.17 0.73 -5.61
CA MET A 174 -0.93 -0.14 -5.14
C MET A 174 -2.22 0.63 -4.86
N SER A 175 -2.09 1.78 -4.23
CA SER A 175 -3.23 2.65 -3.91
C SER A 175 -3.82 3.26 -5.18
N PHE A 176 -2.98 3.72 -6.09
CA PHE A 176 -3.36 4.26 -7.38
C PHE A 176 -4.14 3.23 -8.21
N GLY A 177 -3.63 2.01 -8.36
CA GLY A 177 -4.31 0.97 -9.15
C GLY A 177 -5.72 0.64 -8.64
N ARG A 178 -5.93 0.64 -7.32
CA ARG A 178 -7.27 0.45 -6.74
C ARG A 178 -8.23 1.60 -7.08
N VAL A 179 -7.72 2.82 -7.15
CA VAL A 179 -8.52 4.00 -7.53
C VAL A 179 -8.88 3.94 -9.01
N VAL A 180 -7.93 3.56 -9.86
CA VAL A 180 -8.15 3.34 -11.31
C VAL A 180 -9.24 2.28 -11.54
N ASP A 181 -9.12 1.09 -10.92
CA ASP A 181 -10.14 0.04 -11.04
C ASP A 181 -11.53 0.53 -10.62
N PHE A 182 -11.60 1.27 -9.51
CA PHE A 182 -12.86 1.80 -9.02
C PHE A 182 -13.45 2.85 -9.98
N GLN A 183 -12.61 3.72 -10.55
CA GLN A 183 -13.01 4.71 -11.53
C GLN A 183 -13.52 4.06 -12.82
N GLU A 184 -12.81 3.10 -13.39
CA GLU A 184 -13.22 2.38 -14.60
C GLU A 184 -14.60 1.74 -14.42
N ARG A 185 -14.78 0.98 -13.34
CA ARG A 185 -16.06 0.33 -13.02
C ARG A 185 -17.19 1.33 -12.82
N LEU A 186 -16.91 2.47 -12.19
CA LEU A 186 -17.89 3.53 -11.99
C LEU A 186 -18.27 4.19 -13.33
N THR A 187 -17.31 4.45 -14.20
CA THR A 187 -17.55 5.04 -15.52
C THR A 187 -18.35 4.10 -16.43
N ASP A 188 -18.10 2.79 -16.35
CA ASP A 188 -18.90 1.78 -17.05
C ASP A 188 -20.36 1.77 -16.56
N LEU A 189 -20.56 1.82 -15.24
CA LEU A 189 -21.90 1.91 -14.64
C LEU A 189 -22.59 3.22 -15.01
N PHE A 190 -21.87 4.34 -14.97
CA PHE A 190 -22.38 5.65 -15.37
C PHE A 190 -22.88 5.62 -16.81
N SER A 191 -22.06 5.11 -17.74
CA SER A 191 -22.42 4.99 -19.16
C SER A 191 -23.64 4.10 -19.34
N SER A 192 -23.67 2.94 -18.68
CA SER A 192 -24.80 2.01 -18.74
C SER A 192 -26.11 2.62 -18.21
N ILE A 193 -26.04 3.38 -17.11
CA ILE A 193 -27.21 4.07 -16.55
C ILE A 193 -27.67 5.18 -17.49
N LYS A 194 -26.73 5.95 -18.05
CA LYS A 194 -27.04 7.03 -18.99
C LYS A 194 -27.75 6.50 -20.23
N ASP A 195 -27.24 5.43 -20.83
CA ASP A 195 -27.88 4.78 -21.99
C ASP A 195 -29.30 4.29 -21.65
N LYS A 196 -29.48 3.70 -20.46
CA LYS A 196 -30.81 3.26 -20.01
C LYS A 196 -31.78 4.42 -19.77
N VAL A 197 -31.28 5.57 -19.31
CA VAL A 197 -32.11 6.77 -19.16
C VAL A 197 -32.56 7.29 -20.52
N GLU A 198 -31.68 7.28 -21.53
CA GLU A 198 -32.05 7.67 -22.89
C GLU A 198 -33.09 6.71 -23.50
N ASP A 199 -32.95 5.39 -23.26
CA ASP A 199 -33.99 4.41 -23.61
C ASP A 199 -35.34 4.77 -22.98
N ILE A 200 -35.35 5.09 -21.68
CA ILE A 200 -36.58 5.48 -20.93
C ILE A 200 -37.19 6.76 -21.49
N LYS A 201 -36.37 7.77 -21.84
CA LYS A 201 -36.86 9.02 -22.45
C LYS A 201 -37.50 8.80 -23.81
N SER A 202 -37.11 7.75 -24.53
CA SER A 202 -37.66 7.38 -25.83
C SER A 202 -38.93 6.53 -25.76
N GLU A 203 -39.38 6.16 -24.55
CA GLU A 203 -40.56 5.33 -24.34
C GLU A 203 -41.85 6.03 -24.83
N GLN A 204 -42.73 5.26 -25.48
CA GLN A 204 -43.98 5.76 -26.05
C GLN A 204 -45.23 5.09 -25.46
N ARG A 205 -45.06 4.03 -24.68
CA ARG A 205 -46.16 3.37 -23.97
C ARG A 205 -46.63 4.26 -22.83
N GLU A 206 -47.89 4.68 -22.89
CA GLU A 206 -48.52 5.65 -22.00
C GLU A 206 -48.27 5.36 -20.50
N ASP A 207 -48.34 4.09 -20.09
CA ASP A 207 -48.14 3.65 -18.70
C ASP A 207 -46.67 3.77 -18.20
N TYR A 208 -45.71 4.04 -19.08
CA TYR A 208 -44.28 4.02 -18.79
C TYR A 208 -43.58 5.37 -19.04
N ILE A 209 -44.32 6.38 -19.52
CA ILE A 209 -43.77 7.72 -19.73
C ILE A 209 -43.56 8.39 -18.37
N LEU A 210 -42.35 8.89 -18.13
CA LEU A 210 -42.05 9.68 -16.94
C LEU A 210 -42.47 11.14 -17.15
N SER A 211 -42.97 11.76 -16.09
CA SER A 211 -43.24 13.20 -16.05
C SER A 211 -41.96 14.02 -16.28
N GLU A 212 -42.14 15.18 -16.89
CA GLU A 212 -41.07 16.16 -17.14
C GLU A 212 -40.28 16.50 -15.86
N ARG A 213 -40.96 16.61 -14.72
CA ARG A 213 -40.32 16.86 -13.41
C ARG A 213 -39.34 15.75 -13.02
N LYS A 214 -39.71 14.48 -13.24
CA LYS A 214 -38.81 13.35 -12.97
C LYS A 214 -37.62 13.35 -13.91
N LEU A 215 -37.85 13.59 -15.20
CA LEU A 215 -36.78 13.67 -16.20
C LEU A 215 -35.77 14.76 -15.83
N GLN A 216 -36.22 15.94 -15.43
CA GLN A 216 -35.35 17.02 -14.95
C GLN A 216 -34.54 16.64 -13.69
N ASN A 217 -35.16 15.93 -12.74
CA ASN A 217 -34.44 15.44 -11.56
C ASN A 217 -33.38 14.40 -11.92
N ILE A 218 -33.71 13.48 -12.84
CA ILE A 218 -32.78 12.47 -13.35
C ILE A 218 -31.61 13.14 -14.06
N ASP A 219 -31.87 14.09 -14.96
CA ASP A 219 -30.84 14.81 -15.71
C ASP A 219 -29.91 15.60 -14.79
N ARG A 220 -30.45 16.21 -13.72
CA ARG A 220 -29.64 16.85 -12.68
C ARG A 220 -28.69 15.85 -12.02
N TRP A 221 -29.18 14.67 -11.62
CA TRP A 221 -28.33 13.67 -10.97
C TRP A 221 -27.28 13.06 -11.90
N ILE A 222 -27.60 12.91 -13.20
CA ILE A 222 -26.61 12.50 -14.21
C ILE A 222 -25.52 13.56 -14.34
N LEU A 223 -25.89 14.83 -14.46
CA LEU A 223 -24.94 15.94 -14.54
C LEU A 223 -24.03 16.01 -13.30
N GLU A 224 -24.61 15.91 -12.10
CA GLU A 224 -23.84 15.89 -10.85
C GLU A 224 -22.90 14.68 -10.76
N SER A 225 -23.34 13.51 -11.24
CA SER A 225 -22.50 12.32 -11.28
C SER A 225 -21.28 12.52 -12.20
N ASP A 226 -21.50 13.05 -13.40
CA ASP A 226 -20.42 13.33 -14.36
C ASP A 226 -19.41 14.35 -13.80
N ASN A 227 -19.91 15.46 -13.24
CA ASN A 227 -19.07 16.48 -12.61
C ASN A 227 -18.16 15.88 -11.51
N ARG A 228 -18.68 14.95 -10.71
CA ARG A 228 -17.91 14.27 -9.66
C ARG A 228 -16.91 13.28 -10.24
N ILE A 229 -17.25 12.56 -11.30
CA ILE A 229 -16.30 11.70 -12.01
C ILE A 229 -15.13 12.54 -12.54
N GLN A 230 -15.39 13.67 -13.21
CA GLN A 230 -14.34 14.54 -13.73
C GLN A 230 -13.43 15.08 -12.62
N ARG A 231 -13.99 15.57 -11.51
CA ARG A 231 -13.18 16.00 -10.35
C ARG A 231 -12.35 14.87 -9.75
N GLY A 232 -12.90 13.66 -9.71
CA GLY A 232 -12.17 12.48 -9.31
C GLY A 232 -10.96 12.24 -10.20
N VAL A 233 -11.14 12.32 -11.53
CA VAL A 233 -10.06 12.15 -12.53
C VAL A 233 -8.97 13.21 -12.35
N GLU A 234 -9.33 14.48 -12.12
CA GLU A 234 -8.36 15.53 -11.83
C GLU A 234 -7.47 15.20 -10.62
N LYS A 235 -8.07 14.67 -9.55
CA LYS A 235 -7.35 14.27 -8.33
C LYS A 235 -6.53 13.00 -8.52
N GLN A 236 -7.02 12.06 -9.30
CA GLN A 236 -6.28 10.86 -9.69
C GLN A 236 -5.03 11.22 -10.50
N THR A 237 -5.16 12.07 -11.52
CA THR A 237 -4.02 12.55 -12.34
C THR A 237 -3.02 13.34 -11.51
N LYS A 238 -3.50 14.13 -10.54
CA LYS A 238 -2.62 14.79 -9.57
C LYS A 238 -1.83 13.77 -8.76
N GLY A 239 -2.50 12.75 -8.20
CA GLY A 239 -1.84 11.68 -7.46
C GLY A 239 -0.78 10.95 -8.30
N GLU A 240 -1.07 10.68 -9.57
CA GLU A 240 -0.08 10.11 -10.50
C GLU A 240 1.12 11.03 -10.74
N THR A 241 0.88 12.34 -10.84
CA THR A 241 1.95 13.34 -11.00
C THR A 241 2.81 13.43 -9.73
N ASP A 242 2.17 13.42 -8.56
CA ASP A 242 2.84 13.43 -7.26
C ASP A 242 3.76 12.20 -7.10
N MET A 243 3.41 11.06 -7.72
CA MET A 243 4.25 9.86 -7.72
C MET A 243 5.56 9.99 -8.52
N LEU A 244 5.71 11.00 -9.37
CA LEU A 244 6.96 11.21 -10.12
C LEU A 244 8.10 11.70 -9.20
N THR A 245 7.79 12.24 -8.02
CA THR A 245 8.80 12.80 -7.11
C THR A 245 9.64 11.72 -6.42
N PHE A 246 9.12 10.49 -6.28
CA PHE A 246 9.82 9.40 -5.59
C PHE A 246 11.20 9.07 -6.16
N ILE A 247 11.44 9.33 -7.45
CA ILE A 247 12.72 9.06 -8.12
C ILE A 247 13.84 9.97 -7.59
N SER A 248 13.49 11.16 -7.09
CA SER A 248 14.46 12.20 -6.68
C SER A 248 14.56 12.42 -5.17
N THR A 249 13.78 11.71 -4.36
CA THR A 249 13.58 12.01 -2.95
C THR A 249 14.38 11.07 -2.05
N GLU A 250 15.02 11.58 -0.99
CA GLU A 250 15.62 10.76 0.06
C GLU A 250 14.54 10.12 0.96
N MET A 251 14.86 9.07 1.74
CA MET A 251 13.89 8.39 2.62
C MET A 251 13.02 9.32 3.47
N SER A 252 13.63 10.39 4.00
CA SER A 252 12.96 11.34 4.90
C SER A 252 11.83 12.12 4.22
N GLY A 253 11.97 12.40 2.91
CA GLY A 253 10.94 13.03 2.09
C GLY A 253 9.93 12.03 1.51
N ALA A 254 10.34 10.78 1.27
CA ALA A 254 9.51 9.78 0.60
C ALA A 254 8.19 9.49 1.35
N LEU A 255 8.20 9.52 2.69
CA LEU A 255 6.95 9.41 3.47
C LEU A 255 6.01 10.61 3.25
N GLY A 256 6.57 11.82 3.12
CA GLY A 256 5.80 13.03 2.82
C GLY A 256 5.17 12.97 1.43
N ASP A 257 5.95 12.53 0.43
CA ASP A 257 5.49 12.33 -0.95
C ASP A 257 4.39 11.26 -1.02
N TYR A 258 4.56 10.16 -0.28
CA TYR A 258 3.54 9.12 -0.12
C TYR A 258 2.24 9.65 0.48
N ASN A 259 2.32 10.41 1.57
CA ASN A 259 1.12 10.98 2.20
C ASN A 259 0.42 12.00 1.29
N THR A 260 1.20 12.78 0.54
CA THR A 260 0.66 13.74 -0.45
C THR A 260 -0.08 13.01 -1.56
N THR A 261 0.55 11.98 -2.13
CA THR A 261 -0.06 11.10 -3.13
C THR A 261 -1.35 10.49 -2.59
N LEU A 262 -1.31 9.89 -1.39
CA LEU A 262 -2.47 9.24 -0.78
C LEU A 262 -3.61 10.22 -0.50
N THR A 263 -3.30 11.48 -0.16
CA THR A 263 -4.30 12.53 0.00
C THR A 263 -5.03 12.78 -1.31
N SER A 264 -4.29 13.00 -2.41
CA SER A 264 -4.86 13.19 -3.76
C SER A 264 -5.74 11.98 -4.17
N LEU A 265 -5.27 10.76 -3.93
CA LEU A 265 -6.02 9.53 -4.23
C LEU A 265 -7.26 9.34 -3.36
N THR A 266 -7.19 9.73 -2.08
CA THR A 266 -8.35 9.68 -1.16
C THR A 266 -9.41 10.68 -1.59
N GLU A 267 -9.02 11.89 -1.98
CA GLU A 267 -9.93 12.89 -2.55
C GLU A 267 -10.59 12.38 -3.83
N ALA A 268 -9.84 11.76 -4.73
CA ALA A 268 -10.39 11.12 -5.93
C ALA A 268 -11.48 10.09 -5.58
N GLN A 269 -11.18 9.20 -4.63
CA GLN A 269 -12.12 8.17 -4.19
C GLN A 269 -13.39 8.75 -3.56
N ILE A 270 -13.30 9.87 -2.83
CA ILE A 270 -14.47 10.56 -2.26
C ILE A 270 -15.37 11.04 -3.40
N TYR A 271 -14.82 11.71 -4.41
CA TYR A 271 -15.60 12.15 -5.57
C TYR A 271 -16.27 10.99 -6.31
N TYR A 272 -15.57 9.88 -6.52
CA TYR A 272 -16.16 8.69 -7.14
C TYR A 272 -17.29 8.08 -6.29
N LYS A 273 -17.16 8.07 -4.96
CA LYS A 273 -18.23 7.62 -4.06
C LYS A 273 -19.45 8.54 -4.11
N GLU A 274 -19.25 9.84 -4.20
CA GLU A 274 -20.33 10.82 -4.36
C GLU A 274 -21.05 10.63 -5.70
N ALA A 275 -20.33 10.45 -6.80
CA ALA A 275 -20.91 10.11 -8.10
C ALA A 275 -21.76 8.82 -8.03
N GLY A 276 -21.24 7.76 -7.40
CA GLY A 276 -22.00 6.54 -7.17
C GLY A 276 -23.23 6.71 -6.27
N ALA A 277 -23.23 7.69 -5.36
CA ALA A 277 -24.42 8.04 -4.59
C ALA A 277 -25.47 8.73 -5.47
N PHE A 278 -25.08 9.67 -6.32
CA PHE A 278 -26.00 10.34 -7.26
C PHE A 278 -26.57 9.39 -8.32
N LEU A 279 -25.77 8.43 -8.81
CA LEU A 279 -26.28 7.36 -9.68
C LEU A 279 -27.35 6.50 -9.01
N ARG A 280 -27.26 6.27 -7.69
CA ARG A 280 -28.34 5.59 -6.95
C ARG A 280 -29.60 6.44 -6.86
N GLU A 281 -29.47 7.76 -6.78
CA GLU A 281 -30.62 8.67 -6.83
C GLU A 281 -31.30 8.60 -8.21
N VAL A 282 -30.55 8.53 -9.32
CA VAL A 282 -31.13 8.29 -10.67
C VAL A 282 -32.01 7.03 -10.67
N ILE A 283 -31.48 5.91 -10.18
CA ILE A 283 -32.21 4.64 -10.12
C ILE A 283 -33.45 4.77 -9.23
N ARG A 284 -33.35 5.52 -8.13
CA ARG A 284 -34.47 5.73 -7.21
C ARG A 284 -35.59 6.54 -7.87
N GLU A 285 -35.27 7.64 -8.54
CA GLU A 285 -36.26 8.48 -9.23
C GLU A 285 -37.01 7.70 -10.32
N ILE A 286 -36.33 6.77 -11.01
CA ILE A 286 -36.94 5.88 -12.01
C ILE A 286 -37.92 4.89 -11.35
N LYS A 287 -37.59 4.36 -10.17
CA LYS A 287 -38.36 3.28 -9.52
C LYS A 287 -39.57 3.74 -8.70
N ILE A 288 -39.54 4.95 -8.16
CA ILE A 288 -40.65 5.48 -7.36
C ILE A 288 -41.85 5.77 -8.29
N ALA A 289 -43.07 5.41 -7.90
CA ALA A 289 -44.27 5.72 -8.69
C ALA A 289 -44.53 7.24 -8.76
N GLU A 290 -45.26 7.70 -9.77
CA GLU A 290 -45.73 9.10 -9.78
C GLU A 290 -46.86 9.27 -8.76
N GLU A 291 -46.85 10.40 -8.04
CA GLU A 291 -47.96 10.83 -7.17
C GLU A 291 -49.01 11.60 -7.96
#